data_AF-D2GZ29-F1
#
_entry.id   AF-D2GZ29-F1
#
_cell.length_a   1.000
_cell.length_b   1.000
_cell.length_c   1.000
_cell.angle_alpha   90.00
_cell.angle_beta   90.00
_cell.angle_gamma   90.00
#
_symmetry.space_group_name_H-M   'P 1'
#
loop_
_entity.id
_entity.type
_entity.pdbx_description
1 polymer ?
#
loop_
_entity_poly.entity_id
_entity_poly.type
_entity_poly.pdbx_seq_one_letter_code
_entity_poly.pdbx_strand_id
1 'polypeptide(L)'
;QTHQTFLTVEKYEAASATWQIVHNDASWETRFYWHKGLVGHSNTTIQWHIPDTAQPGIYRIRYFGHNRKQEFLKPAVTLPFESTSAAFEVVT
;
A
#
# COMPACT_ATOMS: atom_id res chain seq x y z
N GLN A 1 -0.51 -18.07 2.62
CA GLN A 1 -0.06 -17.37 1.40
C GLN A 1 1.14 -16.52 1.75
N THR A 2 2.17 -16.52 0.90
CA THR A 2 3.25 -15.53 0.95
C THR A 2 2.89 -14.41 -0.01
N HIS A 3 2.65 -13.21 0.50
CA HIS A 3 2.42 -12.02 -0.33
C HIS A 3 3.75 -11.39 -0.70
N GLN A 4 3.84 -10.87 -1.92
CA GLN A 4 5.08 -10.28 -2.44
C GLN A 4 5.36 -8.89 -1.85
N THR A 5 4.33 -8.15 -1.45
CA THR A 5 4.46 -6.83 -0.79
C THR A 5 3.19 -6.45 -0.02
N PHE A 6 3.32 -5.63 1.02
CA PHE A 6 2.22 -4.96 1.71
C PHE A 6 1.88 -3.59 1.11
N LEU A 7 2.77 -2.98 0.32
CA LEU A 7 2.54 -1.67 -0.29
C LEU A 7 3.16 -1.55 -1.68
N THR A 8 2.62 -0.66 -2.51
CA THR A 8 3.34 -0.14 -3.69
C THR A 8 3.25 1.37 -3.72
N VAL A 9 4.33 2.01 -4.18
CA VAL A 9 4.31 3.38 -4.70
C VAL A 9 4.28 3.26 -6.21
N GLU A 10 3.30 3.91 -6.84
CA GLU A 10 3.09 3.83 -8.28
C GLU A 10 3.14 5.22 -8.91
N LYS A 11 3.84 5.36 -10.03
CA LYS A 11 3.92 6.57 -10.86
C LYS A 11 2.99 6.42 -12.07
N TYR A 12 2.25 7.45 -12.41
CA TYR A 12 1.42 7.47 -13.61
C TYR A 12 2.25 7.80 -14.85
N GLU A 13 2.17 6.95 -15.87
CA GLU A 13 2.81 7.13 -17.16
C GLU A 13 1.80 7.55 -18.21
N ALA A 14 1.80 8.85 -18.56
CA ALA A 14 0.81 9.43 -19.47
C ALA A 14 0.86 8.84 -20.89
N ALA A 15 2.05 8.48 -21.37
CA ALA A 15 2.22 7.92 -22.72
C ALA A 15 1.50 6.57 -22.91
N SER A 16 1.38 5.78 -21.84
CA SER A 16 0.71 4.48 -21.86
C SER A 16 -0.62 4.47 -21.10
N ALA A 17 -0.96 5.57 -20.43
CA ALA A 17 -2.10 5.67 -19.51
C ALA A 17 -2.10 4.55 -18.45
N THR A 18 -0.91 4.20 -17.93
CA THR A 18 -0.75 3.13 -16.92
C THR A 18 -0.10 3.62 -15.64
N TRP A 19 -0.30 2.88 -14.55
CA TRP A 19 0.42 3.06 -13.29
C TRP A 19 1.58 2.06 -13.23
N GLN A 20 2.80 2.58 -13.09
CA GLN A 20 4.02 1.78 -12.97
C GLN A 20 4.48 1.73 -11.52
N ILE A 21 4.76 0.53 -11.00
CA ILE A 21 5.29 0.36 -9.65
C ILE A 21 6.74 0.82 -9.62
N VAL A 22 7.06 1.79 -8.76
CA VAL A 22 8.41 2.33 -8.59
C VAL A 22 9.04 1.91 -7.26
N HIS A 23 8.23 1.64 -6.23
CA HIS A 23 8.70 1.11 -4.95
C HIS A 23 7.71 0.07 -4.38
N ASN A 24 8.21 -0.83 -3.57
CA ASN A 24 7.48 -1.82 -2.78
C ASN A 24 7.98 -1.83 -1.32
N ASP A 25 7.45 -2.71 -0.46
CA ASP A 25 7.85 -2.78 0.97
C ASP A 25 9.29 -3.25 1.24
N ALA A 26 10.01 -3.70 0.21
CA ALA A 26 11.45 -4.00 0.28
C ALA A 26 12.32 -2.77 -0.06
N SER A 27 11.71 -1.67 -0.51
CA SER A 27 12.43 -0.45 -0.87
C SER A 27 12.77 0.36 0.38
N TRP A 28 14.02 0.83 0.50
CA TRP A 28 14.53 1.60 1.64
C TRP A 28 13.76 2.92 1.86
N GLU A 29 13.21 3.46 0.79
CA GLU A 29 12.42 4.68 0.76
C GLU A 29 11.03 4.48 1.39
N THR A 30 10.59 3.25 1.61
CA THR A 30 9.24 2.97 2.10
C THR A 30 9.24 2.42 3.51
N ARG A 31 8.17 2.70 4.25
CA ARG A 31 7.96 2.17 5.60
C ARG A 31 6.51 1.76 5.77
N PHE A 32 6.32 0.60 6.40
CA PHE A 32 5.01 0.06 6.73
C PHE A 32 4.88 -0.04 8.25
N TYR A 33 3.94 0.72 8.82
CA TYR A 33 3.62 0.66 10.24
C TYR A 33 2.23 0.11 10.44
N TRP A 34 2.12 -0.94 11.25
CA TRP A 34 0.84 -1.46 11.69
C TRP A 34 0.62 -1.13 13.16
N HIS A 35 -0.51 -0.49 13.45
CA HIS A 35 -0.88 -0.09 14.79
C HIS A 35 -2.20 -0.74 15.19
N LYS A 36 -2.17 -1.54 16.26
CA LYS A 36 -3.35 -2.20 16.79
C LYS A 36 -4.25 -1.20 17.51
N GLY A 37 -5.52 -1.15 17.12
CA GLY A 37 -6.57 -0.42 17.83
C GLY A 37 -7.36 -1.32 18.79
N LEU A 38 -8.54 -0.85 19.18
CA LEU A 38 -9.48 -1.59 20.05
C LEU A 38 -10.44 -2.44 19.22
N VAL A 39 -11.03 -3.47 19.85
CA VAL A 39 -12.13 -4.27 19.29
C VAL A 39 -11.84 -4.85 17.89
N GLY A 40 -10.60 -5.26 17.64
CA GLY A 40 -10.20 -5.86 16.36
C GLY A 40 -9.93 -4.86 15.23
N HIS A 41 -9.99 -3.55 15.50
CA HIS A 41 -9.55 -2.54 14.56
C HIS A 41 -8.02 -2.39 14.57
N SER A 42 -7.46 -1.96 13.45
CA SER A 42 -6.06 -1.58 13.32
C SER A 42 -5.90 -0.52 12.25
N ASN A 43 -4.91 0.35 12.42
CA ASN A 43 -4.52 1.33 11.42
C ASN A 43 -3.21 0.92 10.78
N THR A 44 -3.12 1.13 9.48
CA THR A 44 -1.88 0.96 8.71
C THR A 44 -1.43 2.34 8.26
N THR A 45 -0.18 2.70 8.55
CA THR A 45 0.47 3.90 8.03
C THR A 45 1.56 3.48 7.06
N ILE A 46 1.45 3.93 5.82
CA ILE A 46 2.48 3.76 4.80
C ILE A 46 3.17 5.11 4.62
N GLN A 47 4.49 5.09 4.67
CA GLN A 47 5.31 6.26 4.38
C GLN A 47 6.15 5.98 3.14
N TRP A 48 6.25 6.99 2.28
CA TRP A 48 7.22 7.05 1.21
C TRP A 48 8.11 8.28 1.45
N HIS A 49 9.38 8.02 1.72
CA HIS A 49 10.46 8.99 1.82
C HIS A 49 10.94 9.29 0.41
N ILE A 50 10.33 10.29 -0.21
CA ILE A 50 10.63 10.70 -1.59
C ILE A 50 12.14 11.05 -1.66
N PRO A 51 12.95 10.29 -2.41
CA PRO A 51 14.37 10.59 -2.54
C PRO A 51 14.59 11.79 -3.48
N ASP A 52 15.72 12.48 -3.35
CA ASP A 52 16.09 13.60 -4.23
C ASP A 52 16.19 13.21 -5.72
N THR A 53 16.34 11.92 -5.99
CA THR A 53 16.39 11.34 -7.35
C THR A 53 15.00 11.01 -7.93
N ALA A 54 13.92 11.23 -7.17
CA ALA A 54 12.56 10.99 -7.64
C ALA A 54 12.23 11.94 -8.80
N GLN A 55 11.68 11.38 -9.87
CA GLN A 55 11.22 12.17 -11.00
C GLN A 55 9.91 12.90 -10.64
N PRO A 56 9.72 14.16 -11.07
CA PRO A 56 8.42 14.82 -10.95
C PRO A 56 7.31 14.03 -11.65
N GLY A 57 6.10 14.09 -11.11
CA GLY A 57 4.95 13.44 -11.72
C GLY A 57 3.82 13.14 -10.74
N ILE A 58 2.83 12.39 -11.23
CA ILE A 58 1.67 11.98 -10.44
C ILE A 58 1.91 10.58 -9.88
N TYR A 59 1.73 10.46 -8.57
CA TYR A 59 1.96 9.25 -7.80
C TYR A 59 0.71 8.83 -7.03
N ARG A 60 0.67 7.57 -6.62
CA ARG A 60 -0.29 7.03 -5.64
C ARG A 60 0.36 5.93 -4.82
N ILE A 61 -0.23 5.63 -3.67
CA ILE A 61 0.19 4.54 -2.80
C ILE A 61 -0.94 3.49 -2.76
N ARG A 62 -0.59 2.21 -2.89
CA ARG A 62 -1.51 1.11 -2.66
C ARG A 62 -1.10 0.31 -1.43
N TYR A 63 -2.12 -0.24 -0.77
CA TYR A 63 -2.00 -1.11 0.40
C TYR A 63 -2.64 -2.46 0.08
N PHE A 64 -1.92 -3.54 0.39
CA PHE A 64 -2.37 -4.92 0.24
C PHE A 64 -2.44 -5.56 1.64
N GLY A 65 -3.63 -5.97 2.05
CA GLY A 65 -3.90 -6.45 3.40
C GLY A 65 -4.73 -7.72 3.42
N HIS A 66 -4.86 -8.29 4.61
CA HIS A 66 -5.78 -9.40 4.87
C HIS A 66 -6.58 -9.12 6.13
N ASN A 67 -7.87 -9.47 6.10
CA ASN A 67 -8.71 -9.45 7.28
C ASN A 67 -9.15 -10.87 7.62
N ARG A 68 -9.32 -11.12 8.93
CA ARG A 68 -9.84 -12.38 9.44
C ARG A 68 -11.32 -12.21 9.76
N LYS A 69 -12.17 -13.03 9.15
CA LYS A 69 -13.60 -13.12 9.43
C LYS A 69 -13.89 -14.42 10.16
N GLN A 70 -14.61 -14.34 11.27
CA GLN A 70 -15.07 -15.51 12.02
C GLN A 70 -16.56 -15.34 12.31
N GLU A 71 -17.38 -16.17 11.67
CA GLU A 71 -18.82 -16.25 11.94
C GLU A 71 -19.08 -17.32 13.00
N PHE A 72 -20.21 -17.21 13.72
CA PHE A 72 -20.58 -18.18 14.74
C PHE A 72 -20.69 -19.59 14.14
N LEU A 73 -20.05 -20.58 14.79
CA LEU A 73 -19.98 -21.99 14.39
C LEU A 73 -19.28 -22.29 13.05
N LYS A 74 -18.65 -21.31 12.40
CA LYS A 74 -17.86 -21.54 11.17
C LYS A 74 -16.36 -21.41 11.45
N PRO A 75 -15.51 -22.15 10.72
CA PRO A 75 -14.07 -21.93 10.74
C PRO A 75 -13.74 -20.47 10.36
N ALA A 76 -12.68 -19.92 10.95
CA ALA A 76 -12.21 -18.60 10.57
C ALA A 76 -11.68 -18.60 9.14
N VAL A 77 -12.01 -17.56 8.38
CA VAL A 77 -11.56 -17.35 7.00
C VAL A 77 -10.70 -16.09 6.95
N THR A 78 -9.61 -16.14 6.19
CA THR A 78 -8.76 -14.99 5.89
C THR A 78 -9.04 -14.53 4.47
N LEU A 79 -9.37 -13.26 4.28
CA LEU A 79 -9.71 -12.68 2.99
C LEU A 79 -8.71 -11.57 2.64
N PRO A 80 -8.20 -11.53 1.39
CA PRO A 80 -7.39 -10.41 0.93
C PRO A 80 -8.26 -9.17 0.69
N PHE A 81 -7.66 -7.99 0.86
CA PHE A 81 -8.22 -6.74 0.40
C PHE A 81 -7.10 -5.81 -0.08
N GLU A 82 -7.48 -4.82 -0.89
CA GLU A 82 -6.57 -3.78 -1.35
C GLU A 82 -7.22 -2.40 -1.24
N SER A 83 -6.39 -1.38 -1.10
CA SER A 83 -6.82 0.02 -1.09
C SER A 83 -5.83 0.87 -1.86
N THR A 84 -6.31 1.96 -2.45
CA THR A 84 -5.52 2.90 -3.23
C THR A 84 -5.74 4.31 -2.69
N SER A 85 -4.67 5.08 -2.45
CA SER A 85 -4.76 6.48 -2.06
C SER A 85 -5.33 7.34 -3.18
N ALA A 86 -5.73 8.57 -2.86
CA ALA A 86 -5.84 9.61 -3.88
C ALA A 86 -4.48 9.78 -4.59
N ALA A 87 -4.51 10.21 -5.84
CA ALA A 87 -3.31 10.60 -6.56
C ALA A 87 -2.76 11.92 -6.01
N PHE A 88 -1.44 12.07 -5.99
CA PHE A 88 -0.74 13.27 -5.54
C PHE A 88 0.44 13.57 -6.45
N GLU A 89 0.85 14.84 -6.49
CA GLU A 89 1.95 15.29 -7.34
C GLU A 89 3.25 15.38 -6.54
N VAL A 90 4.35 14.96 -7.18
CA VAL A 90 5.71 15.18 -6.71
C VAL A 90 6.36 16.19 -7.64
N VAL A 91 6.94 17.23 -7.07
CA VAL A 91 7.64 18.32 -7.76
C VAL A 91 9.09 18.41 -7.27
N THR A 92 9.95 19.07 -8.03
CA THR A 92 11.35 19.36 -7.65
C THR A 92 11.46 20.61 -6.79
#